data_AF-A0A925MD20-F1
#
_entry.id   AF-A0A925MD20-F1
#
_cell.length_a   1.000
_cell.length_b   1.000
_cell.length_c   1.000
_cell.angle_alpha   90.00
_cell.angle_beta   90.00
_cell.angle_gamma   90.00
#
_symmetry.space_group_name_H-M   'P 1'
#
loop_
_entity.id
_entity.type
_entity.pdbx_description
1 polymer ?
#
loop_
_entity_poly.entity_id
_entity_poly.type
_entity_poly.pdbx_seq_one_letter_code
_entity_poly.pdbx_strand_id
1 'polypeptide(L)'
;MYNTPGVYVEEISTFPPSVAEVATAIPAFIGYTEKGAAASVQVAQISTLLEYEQAFGKARPTAFSVTTAGLVKPLASSIPETPLWYAVNLYFQNGGGRCYVVSVDRHDAVPSADRYRAGLAALEAEDEPTLVVMPGAVALAQADFDALGQAALAHCRKMGDRFAILDVRGGDVAAFRNGIGASNLLYGAAYHPYVKTALVHAYDEAAVTIEAPAATTPPATTPPPATTTPS
;
A
#
# COMPACT_ATOMS: atom_id res chain seq x y z
N MET A 1 34.18 -37.72 43.08
CA MET A 1 33.86 -38.21 44.43
C MET A 1 32.74 -37.31 44.96
N TYR A 2 31.50 -37.80 44.92
CA TYR A 2 30.30 -37.13 45.43
C TYR A 2 29.72 -38.01 46.54
N ASN A 3 29.63 -37.48 47.76
CA ASN A 3 29.15 -38.18 48.95
C ASN A 3 27.75 -37.68 49.30
N THR A 4 26.72 -38.35 48.77
CA THR A 4 25.40 -38.53 49.40
C THR A 4 24.55 -39.44 48.48
N PRO A 5 23.76 -40.38 49.01
CA PRO A 5 22.85 -41.16 48.19
C PRO A 5 21.66 -40.27 47.80
N GLY A 6 21.63 -39.85 46.54
CA GLY A 6 20.54 -39.07 45.95
C GLY A 6 20.51 -39.25 44.44
N VAL A 7 19.30 -39.22 43.86
CA VAL A 7 19.12 -39.19 42.41
C VAL A 7 19.38 -37.75 41.95
N TYR A 8 20.37 -37.57 41.08
CA TYR A 8 20.61 -36.31 40.38
C TYR A 8 20.15 -36.48 38.94
N VAL A 9 19.25 -35.61 38.50
CA VAL A 9 18.90 -35.48 37.08
C VAL A 9 19.84 -34.41 36.52
N GLU A 10 20.82 -34.83 35.73
CA GLU A 10 21.54 -33.91 34.86
C GLU A 10 20.77 -33.79 33.55
N GLU A 11 20.16 -32.62 33.35
CA GLU A 11 19.52 -32.29 32.09
C GLU A 11 20.62 -31.99 31.07
N ILE A 12 21.02 -32.99 30.28
CA ILE A 12 21.88 -32.75 29.13
C ILE A 12 21.00 -32.03 28.10
N SER A 13 21.11 -30.71 28.08
CA SER A 13 20.48 -29.86 27.08
C SER A 13 20.96 -30.29 25.69
N THR A 14 20.17 -31.13 25.06
CA THR A 14 20.39 -31.64 23.70
C THR A 14 19.54 -30.84 22.74
N PHE A 15 19.37 -29.53 22.97
CA PHE A 15 18.69 -28.69 22.00
C PHE A 15 19.50 -28.79 20.69
N PRO A 16 18.87 -29.23 19.59
CA PRO A 16 19.49 -29.12 18.28
C PRO A 16 19.97 -27.67 18.11
N PRO A 17 21.06 -27.40 17.38
CA PRO A 17 21.39 -26.04 17.03
C PRO A 17 20.14 -25.39 16.44
N SER A 18 19.71 -24.27 17.02
CA SER A 18 18.57 -23.51 16.51
C SER A 18 18.89 -23.16 15.06
N VAL A 19 18.18 -23.76 14.10
CA VAL A 19 18.29 -23.39 12.70
C VAL A 19 17.75 -21.97 12.61
N ALA A 20 18.63 -21.00 12.34
CA ALA A 20 18.18 -19.66 12.02
C ALA A 20 17.23 -19.76 10.83
N GLU A 21 15.97 -19.35 10.98
CA GLU A 21 15.04 -19.29 9.86
C GLU A 21 15.63 -18.35 8.81
N VAL A 22 16.00 -18.91 7.66
CA VAL A 22 16.32 -18.12 6.48
C VAL A 22 14.98 -17.69 5.91
N ALA A 23 14.59 -16.44 6.18
CA ALA A 23 13.40 -15.85 5.57
C ALA A 23 13.53 -15.96 4.04
N THR A 24 12.73 -16.83 3.43
CA THR A 24 12.78 -17.08 1.97
C THR A 24 12.01 -16.01 1.17
N ALA A 25 11.27 -15.15 1.85
CA ALA A 25 10.48 -14.08 1.27
C ALA A 25 10.77 -12.77 2.02
N ILE A 26 11.65 -11.93 1.47
CA ILE A 26 11.97 -10.61 1.99
C ILE A 26 11.40 -9.59 1.00
N PRO A 27 10.23 -9.00 1.27
CA PRO A 27 9.64 -8.04 0.35
C PRO A 27 10.31 -6.69 0.42
N ALA A 28 10.39 -6.02 -0.72
CA ALA A 28 10.64 -4.59 -0.82
C ALA A 28 9.34 -3.88 -1.19
N PHE A 29 8.86 -3.05 -0.26
CA PHE A 29 7.71 -2.19 -0.45
C PHE A 29 8.18 -0.83 -0.97
N ILE A 30 7.79 -0.48 -2.21
CA ILE A 30 8.16 0.78 -2.85
C ILE A 30 6.96 1.72 -2.83
N GLY A 31 7.17 2.96 -2.38
CA GLY A 31 6.12 3.96 -2.37
C GLY A 31 6.49 5.27 -1.69
N TYR A 32 5.47 6.09 -1.49
CA TYR A 32 5.61 7.44 -0.93
C TYR A 32 5.43 7.42 0.59
N THR A 33 6.22 8.21 1.31
CA THR A 33 6.25 8.21 2.79
C THR A 33 6.15 9.62 3.37
N GLU A 34 5.81 9.77 4.65
CA GLU A 34 5.69 11.09 5.29
C GLU A 34 7.05 11.80 5.42
N LYS A 35 8.07 11.06 5.85
CA LYS A 35 9.43 11.58 6.10
C LYS A 35 10.37 11.45 4.90
N GLY A 36 9.89 10.97 3.75
CA GLY A 36 10.67 10.87 2.52
C GLY A 36 11.29 12.22 2.14
N ALA A 37 12.52 12.19 1.62
CA ALA A 37 13.14 13.40 1.08
C ALA A 37 12.55 13.71 -0.30
N ALA A 38 12.22 14.99 -0.53
CA ALA A 38 11.60 15.45 -1.78
C ALA A 38 12.47 15.07 -2.99
N ALA A 39 11.87 14.43 -3.99
CA ALA A 39 12.56 13.95 -5.20
C ALA A 39 13.79 13.07 -4.95
N SER A 40 13.92 12.45 -3.77
CA SER A 40 15.02 11.55 -3.42
C SER A 40 14.51 10.14 -3.08
N VAL A 41 15.35 9.14 -3.29
CA VAL A 41 15.04 7.75 -2.94
C VAL A 41 15.82 7.38 -1.68
N GLN A 42 15.13 6.81 -0.71
CA GLN A 42 15.72 6.25 0.49
C GLN A 42 15.31 4.78 0.62
N VAL A 43 16.29 3.91 0.80
CA VAL A 43 16.10 2.48 1.02
C VAL A 43 16.50 2.18 2.46
N ALA A 44 15.65 1.43 3.19
CA ALA A 44 16.04 0.90 4.50
C ALA A 44 15.40 -0.46 4.73
N GLN A 45 16.14 -1.35 5.39
CA GLN A 45 15.59 -2.54 6.00
C GLN A 45 14.92 -2.18 7.32
N ILE A 46 13.76 -2.77 7.58
CA ILE A 46 13.03 -2.68 8.83
C ILE A 46 12.56 -4.06 9.27
N SER A 47 12.41 -4.26 10.57
CA SER A 47 11.88 -5.49 11.17
C SER A 47 10.56 -5.29 11.91
N THR A 48 10.17 -4.04 12.14
CA THR A 48 8.93 -3.70 12.85
C THR A 48 8.25 -2.47 12.24
N LEU A 49 6.95 -2.31 12.51
CA LEU A 49 6.23 -1.09 12.16
C LEU A 49 6.76 0.13 12.93
N LEU A 50 7.29 -0.05 14.15
CA LEU A 50 7.89 1.05 14.91
C LEU A 50 9.12 1.63 14.18
N GLU A 51 9.99 0.76 13.67
CA GLU A 51 11.14 1.17 12.85
C GLU A 51 10.69 1.87 11.57
N TYR A 52 9.63 1.39 10.92
CA TYR A 52 9.01 2.10 9.80
C TYR A 52 8.63 3.52 10.20
N GLU A 53 7.86 3.70 11.28
CA GLU A 53 7.34 5.02 11.65
C GLU A 53 8.45 5.98 12.09
N GLN A 54 9.51 5.46 12.71
CA GLN A 54 10.70 6.23 13.05
C GLN A 54 11.42 6.75 11.80
N ALA A 55 11.65 5.87 10.82
CA ALA A 55 12.39 6.21 9.60
C ALA A 55 11.56 7.00 8.57
N PHE A 56 10.31 6.58 8.33
CA PHE A 56 9.49 6.99 7.20
C PHE A 56 8.20 7.72 7.60
N GLY A 57 7.86 7.73 8.88
CA GLY A 57 6.66 8.39 9.42
C GLY A 57 5.39 7.55 9.27
N LYS A 58 4.24 8.19 9.45
CA LYS A 58 2.91 7.56 9.52
C LYS A 58 2.15 7.68 8.21
N ALA A 59 0.96 7.07 8.17
CA ALA A 59 0.04 7.20 7.06
C ALA A 59 -0.38 8.67 6.85
N ARG A 60 -0.61 9.04 5.58
CA ARG A 60 -1.24 10.32 5.26
C ARG A 60 -2.67 10.35 5.80
N PRO A 61 -3.07 11.39 6.56
CA PRO A 61 -4.45 11.55 6.99
C PRO A 61 -5.40 11.61 5.80
N THR A 62 -6.47 10.82 5.84
CA THR A 62 -7.58 10.83 4.89
C THR A 62 -8.61 11.85 5.36
N ALA A 63 -9.08 12.73 4.46
CA ALA A 63 -10.18 13.64 4.75
C ALA A 63 -11.52 12.92 4.62
N PHE A 64 -12.45 13.21 5.55
CA PHE A 64 -13.79 12.61 5.60
C PHE A 64 -14.90 13.67 5.55
N SER A 65 -16.04 13.31 4.96
CA SER A 65 -17.27 14.09 5.05
C SER A 65 -18.35 13.31 5.80
N VAL A 66 -19.16 14.04 6.55
CA VAL A 66 -20.29 13.52 7.32
C VAL A 66 -21.58 14.10 6.75
N THR A 67 -22.45 13.23 6.27
CA THR A 67 -23.78 13.64 5.80
C THR A 67 -24.68 14.02 6.98
N THR A 68 -25.75 14.80 6.72
CA THR A 68 -26.78 15.10 7.74
C THR A 68 -27.51 13.85 8.26
N ALA A 69 -27.41 12.71 7.56
CA ALA A 69 -27.90 11.41 8.00
C ALA A 69 -26.89 10.62 8.86
N GLY A 70 -25.74 11.20 9.20
CA GLY A 70 -24.70 10.56 10.02
C GLY A 70 -23.79 9.58 9.26
N LEU A 71 -23.90 9.48 7.93
CA LEU A 71 -23.00 8.64 7.13
C LEU A 71 -21.65 9.32 6.96
N VAL A 72 -20.58 8.60 7.25
CA VAL A 72 -19.19 9.02 7.07
C VAL A 72 -18.62 8.40 5.79
N LYS A 73 -18.02 9.22 4.93
CA LYS A 73 -17.34 8.75 3.71
C LYS A 73 -16.02 9.49 3.48
N PRO A 74 -14.98 8.82 2.95
CA PRO A 74 -13.76 9.52 2.52
C PRO A 74 -14.08 10.45 1.34
N LEU A 75 -13.41 11.60 1.27
CA LEU A 75 -13.69 12.60 0.21
C LEU A 75 -13.28 12.12 -1.19
N ALA A 76 -12.18 11.36 -1.29
CA ALA A 76 -11.59 11.00 -2.57
C ALA A 76 -11.94 9.58 -3.02
N SER A 77 -11.53 8.57 -2.25
CA SER A 77 -11.63 7.16 -2.60
C SER A 77 -11.68 6.29 -1.35
N SER A 78 -12.18 5.06 -1.50
CA SER A 78 -12.08 4.02 -0.48
C SER A 78 -10.67 3.45 -0.33
N ILE A 79 -9.78 3.69 -1.30
CA ILE A 79 -8.36 3.36 -1.22
C ILE A 79 -7.62 4.59 -0.67
N PRO A 80 -6.79 4.47 0.37
CA PRO A 80 -5.94 5.56 0.82
C PRO A 80 -5.05 6.09 -0.31
N GLU A 81 -4.88 7.42 -0.41
CA GLU A 81 -4.06 8.04 -1.48
C GLU A 81 -2.63 7.51 -1.51
N THR A 82 -2.04 7.25 -0.33
CA THR A 82 -0.70 6.67 -0.18
C THR A 82 -0.76 5.40 0.69
N PRO A 83 -1.00 4.23 0.08
CA PRO A 83 -1.30 3.01 0.81
C PRO A 83 -0.07 2.32 1.43
N LEU A 84 1.15 2.85 1.24
CA LEU A 84 2.40 2.17 1.64
C LEU A 84 2.43 1.84 3.13
N TRP A 85 2.14 2.81 4.01
CA TRP A 85 2.11 2.57 5.46
C TRP A 85 1.08 1.48 5.82
N TYR A 86 -0.11 1.50 5.20
CA TYR A 86 -1.15 0.51 5.47
C TYR A 86 -0.74 -0.89 4.97
N ALA A 87 -0.09 -0.97 3.81
CA ALA A 87 0.40 -2.24 3.27
C ALA A 87 1.47 -2.86 4.18
N VAL A 88 2.43 -2.05 4.66
CA VAL A 88 3.47 -2.50 5.60
C VAL A 88 2.89 -2.87 6.97
N ASN A 89 1.95 -2.06 7.49
CA ASN A 89 1.24 -2.38 8.74
C ASN A 89 0.47 -3.70 8.61
N LEU A 90 -0.28 -3.89 7.52
CA LEU A 90 -1.00 -5.13 7.25
C LEU A 90 -0.04 -6.32 7.13
N TYR A 91 1.10 -6.15 6.47
CA TYR A 91 2.13 -7.18 6.36
C TYR A 91 2.62 -7.63 7.74
N PHE A 92 2.99 -6.70 8.63
CA PHE A 92 3.39 -7.05 9.99
C PHE A 92 2.24 -7.66 10.81
N GLN A 93 0.99 -7.20 10.64
CA GLN A 93 -0.17 -7.81 11.30
C GLN A 93 -0.47 -9.24 10.81
N ASN A 94 -0.01 -9.62 9.62
CA ASN A 94 -0.10 -10.99 9.10
C ASN A 94 1.15 -11.83 9.42
N GLY A 95 1.97 -11.42 10.39
CA GLY A 95 3.18 -12.15 10.80
C GLY A 95 4.38 -11.93 9.87
N GLY A 96 4.37 -10.84 9.09
CA GLY A 96 5.51 -10.44 8.28
C GLY A 96 6.78 -10.25 9.12
N GLY A 97 7.90 -10.74 8.61
CA GLY A 97 9.24 -10.54 9.19
C GLY A 97 9.93 -9.32 8.61
N ARG A 98 11.27 -9.30 8.65
CA ARG A 98 12.05 -8.21 8.05
C ARG A 98 11.67 -7.94 6.59
N CYS A 99 11.62 -6.67 6.21
CA CYS A 99 11.32 -6.23 4.86
C CYS A 99 12.10 -4.95 4.54
N TYR A 100 12.19 -4.64 3.25
CA TYR A 100 12.73 -3.38 2.77
C TYR A 100 11.62 -2.40 2.48
N VAL A 101 11.88 -1.13 2.78
CA VAL A 101 11.04 -0.01 2.38
C VAL A 101 11.87 0.88 1.48
N VAL A 102 11.32 1.20 0.32
CA VAL A 102 11.90 2.14 -0.64
C VAL A 102 10.98 3.35 -0.70
N SER A 103 11.34 4.37 0.07
CA SER A 103 10.67 5.66 0.01
C SER A 103 11.11 6.39 -1.25
N VAL A 104 10.20 6.58 -2.19
CA VAL A 104 10.51 7.26 -3.46
C VAL A 104 10.21 8.74 -3.43
N ASP A 105 9.40 9.26 -2.52
CA ASP A 105 9.17 10.69 -2.33
C ASP A 105 8.32 10.92 -1.08
N ARG A 106 7.96 12.19 -0.82
CA ARG A 106 6.97 12.57 0.18
C ARG A 106 5.55 12.18 -0.23
N HIS A 107 4.75 11.71 0.71
CA HIS A 107 3.34 11.33 0.50
C HIS A 107 2.38 12.47 0.10
N ASP A 108 2.84 13.71 0.10
CA ASP A 108 2.15 14.90 -0.42
C ASP A 108 2.49 15.19 -1.89
N ALA A 109 3.49 14.52 -2.46
CA ALA A 109 3.87 14.61 -3.86
C ALA A 109 2.87 13.86 -4.76
N VAL A 110 2.78 14.30 -6.02
CA VAL A 110 1.97 13.63 -7.04
C VAL A 110 2.63 12.28 -7.41
N PRO A 111 1.87 11.17 -7.38
CA PRO A 111 2.37 9.88 -7.83
C PRO A 111 2.91 9.91 -9.26
N SER A 112 4.09 9.34 -9.47
CA SER A 112 4.81 9.34 -10.75
C SER A 112 5.51 8.00 -10.97
N ALA A 113 5.36 7.44 -12.17
CA ALA A 113 6.04 6.21 -12.56
C ALA A 113 7.57 6.35 -12.50
N ASP A 114 8.12 7.53 -12.78
CA ASP A 114 9.57 7.76 -12.74
C ASP A 114 10.12 7.68 -11.33
N ARG A 115 9.36 8.11 -10.31
CA ARG A 115 9.75 7.94 -8.91
C ARG A 115 9.79 6.45 -8.53
N TYR A 116 8.81 5.66 -8.95
CA TYR A 116 8.84 4.21 -8.73
C TYR A 116 10.00 3.53 -9.48
N ARG A 117 10.30 3.93 -10.72
CA ARG A 117 11.47 3.43 -11.47
C ARG A 117 12.79 3.79 -10.78
N ALA A 118 12.91 4.99 -10.24
CA ALA A 118 14.06 5.37 -9.41
C ALA A 118 14.17 4.50 -8.15
N GLY A 119 13.03 4.14 -7.55
CA GLY A 119 12.95 3.17 -6.45
C GLY A 119 13.45 1.78 -6.84
N LEU A 120 13.01 1.24 -7.98
CA LEU A 120 13.50 -0.04 -8.52
C LEU A 120 15.02 -0.01 -8.73
N ALA A 121 15.53 1.06 -9.36
CA ALA A 121 16.96 1.23 -9.61
C ALA A 121 17.77 1.30 -8.30
N ALA A 122 17.30 2.03 -7.29
CA ALA A 122 17.98 2.09 -5.99
C ALA A 122 17.99 0.73 -5.27
N LEU A 123 16.92 -0.05 -5.41
CA LEU A 123 16.81 -1.38 -4.81
C LEU A 123 17.77 -2.41 -5.44
N GLU A 124 18.38 -2.12 -6.59
CA GLU A 124 19.41 -3.00 -7.17
C GLU A 124 20.67 -3.11 -6.30
N ALA A 125 20.91 -2.14 -5.41
CA ALA A 125 22.05 -2.13 -4.50
C ALA A 125 21.87 -3.05 -3.27
N GLU A 126 20.68 -3.59 -3.06
CA GLU A 126 20.34 -4.46 -1.92
C GLU A 126 20.23 -5.91 -2.39
N ASP A 127 20.97 -6.83 -1.77
CA ASP A 127 21.01 -8.23 -2.21
C ASP A 127 19.88 -9.10 -1.61
N GLU A 128 19.34 -8.73 -0.44
CA GLU A 128 18.36 -9.54 0.27
C GLU A 128 16.91 -9.53 -0.27
N PRO A 129 16.38 -8.48 -0.92
CA PRO A 129 15.00 -8.46 -1.39
C PRO A 129 14.70 -9.56 -2.41
N THR A 130 13.70 -10.39 -2.13
CA THR A 130 13.22 -11.45 -3.04
C THR A 130 11.84 -11.18 -3.61
N LEU A 131 11.09 -10.22 -3.05
CA LEU A 131 9.80 -9.78 -3.60
C LEU A 131 9.81 -8.28 -3.85
N VAL A 132 9.11 -7.83 -4.90
CA VAL A 132 8.90 -6.40 -5.19
C VAL A 132 7.40 -6.10 -5.16
N VAL A 133 7.01 -5.13 -4.34
CA VAL A 133 5.61 -4.72 -4.16
C VAL A 133 5.50 -3.20 -4.28
N MET A 134 4.52 -2.71 -5.04
CA MET A 134 4.30 -1.27 -5.27
C MET A 134 2.84 -0.87 -4.99
N PRO A 135 2.37 -0.89 -3.72
CA PRO A 135 0.95 -0.79 -3.40
C PRO A 135 0.27 0.50 -3.90
N GLY A 136 1.02 1.60 -3.99
CA GLY A 136 0.52 2.89 -4.46
C GLY A 136 0.50 3.06 -5.97
N ALA A 137 1.01 2.11 -6.75
CA ALA A 137 1.10 2.22 -8.21
C ALA A 137 -0.29 2.35 -8.87
N VAL A 138 -1.33 1.77 -8.27
CA VAL A 138 -2.72 1.83 -8.77
C VAL A 138 -3.27 3.25 -8.90
N ALA A 139 -2.67 4.24 -8.23
CA ALA A 139 -3.01 5.66 -8.36
C ALA A 139 -2.50 6.29 -9.67
N LEU A 140 -1.58 5.64 -10.38
CA LEU A 140 -1.06 6.12 -11.66
C LEU A 140 -2.13 6.03 -12.78
N ALA A 141 -1.91 6.80 -13.84
CA ALA A 141 -2.66 6.63 -15.08
C ALA A 141 -2.41 5.24 -15.69
N GLN A 142 -3.36 4.72 -16.48
CA GLN A 142 -3.30 3.34 -16.99
C GLN A 142 -1.98 3.04 -17.73
N ALA A 143 -1.56 3.91 -18.66
CA ALA A 143 -0.33 3.71 -19.43
C ALA A 143 0.92 3.67 -18.54
N ASP A 144 0.98 4.53 -17.52
CA ASP A 144 2.09 4.59 -16.58
C ASP A 144 2.10 3.38 -15.64
N PHE A 145 0.93 2.93 -15.20
CA PHE A 145 0.75 1.72 -14.41
C PHE A 145 1.26 0.48 -15.17
N ASP A 146 0.83 0.33 -16.43
CA ASP A 146 1.24 -0.79 -17.29
C ASP A 146 2.75 -0.78 -17.54
N ALA A 147 3.30 0.38 -17.89
CA ALA A 147 4.74 0.55 -18.12
C ALA A 147 5.57 0.32 -16.84
N LEU A 148 5.05 0.67 -15.66
CA LEU A 148 5.70 0.39 -14.39
C LEU A 148 5.66 -1.10 -14.05
N GLY A 149 4.54 -1.78 -14.31
CA GLY A 149 4.44 -3.24 -14.17
C GLY A 149 5.46 -3.97 -15.05
N GLN A 150 5.59 -3.56 -16.31
CA GLN A 150 6.62 -4.08 -17.22
C GLN A 150 8.04 -3.83 -16.69
N ALA A 151 8.30 -2.64 -16.15
CA ALA A 151 9.58 -2.30 -15.55
C ALA A 151 9.91 -3.15 -14.31
N ALA A 152 8.92 -3.43 -13.45
CA ALA A 152 9.10 -4.32 -12.31
C ALA A 152 9.38 -5.77 -12.71
N LEU A 153 8.71 -6.28 -13.76
CA LEU A 153 9.02 -7.61 -14.31
C LEU A 153 10.42 -7.66 -14.93
N ALA A 154 10.83 -6.61 -15.65
CA ALA A 154 12.18 -6.50 -16.20
C ALA A 154 13.25 -6.41 -15.11
N HIS A 155 12.99 -5.65 -14.05
CA HIS A 155 13.83 -5.58 -12.84
C HIS A 155 14.02 -6.98 -12.23
N CYS A 156 12.92 -7.69 -11.99
CA CYS A 156 12.96 -9.03 -11.41
C CYS A 156 13.69 -10.04 -12.32
N ARG A 157 13.49 -9.95 -13.63
CA ARG A 157 14.26 -10.72 -14.62
C ARG A 157 15.76 -10.43 -14.58
N LYS A 158 16.14 -9.16 -14.42
CA LYS A 158 17.53 -8.69 -14.40
C LYS A 158 18.26 -9.20 -13.15
N MET A 159 17.64 -9.05 -11.97
CA MET A 159 18.22 -9.49 -10.71
C MET A 159 18.24 -11.03 -10.60
N GLY A 160 17.22 -11.70 -11.15
CA GLY A 160 17.16 -13.16 -11.27
C GLY A 160 16.68 -13.89 -10.01
N ASP A 161 16.66 -13.22 -8.87
CA ASP A 161 16.28 -13.71 -7.54
C ASP A 161 15.04 -13.01 -6.97
N ARG A 162 14.40 -12.13 -7.74
CA ARG A 162 13.22 -11.37 -7.31
C ARG A 162 11.96 -11.75 -8.07
N PHE A 163 10.83 -11.53 -7.41
CA PHE A 163 9.50 -11.75 -7.98
C PHE A 163 8.56 -10.57 -7.71
N ALA A 164 7.92 -10.05 -8.76
CA ALA A 164 7.01 -8.92 -8.64
C ALA A 164 5.60 -9.37 -8.23
N ILE A 165 5.04 -8.70 -7.22
CA ILE A 165 3.63 -8.83 -6.85
C ILE A 165 2.91 -7.57 -7.35
N LEU A 166 2.03 -7.76 -8.33
CA LEU A 166 1.32 -6.70 -9.02
C LEU A 166 -0.16 -6.71 -8.67
N ASP A 167 -0.78 -5.54 -8.66
CA ASP A 167 -2.23 -5.39 -8.53
C ASP A 167 -2.92 -5.38 -9.91
N VAL A 168 -4.21 -5.70 -9.95
CA VAL A 168 -5.05 -5.43 -11.14
C VAL A 168 -5.79 -4.10 -10.93
N ARG A 169 -5.29 -3.03 -11.56
CA ARG A 169 -5.84 -1.68 -11.40
C ARG A 169 -7.34 -1.63 -11.72
N GLY A 170 -8.14 -1.25 -10.73
CA GLY A 170 -9.60 -1.13 -10.87
C GLY A 170 -10.32 -2.47 -11.06
N GLY A 171 -9.62 -3.61 -10.94
CA GLY A 171 -10.18 -4.94 -11.18
C GLY A 171 -10.38 -5.31 -12.66
N ASP A 172 -9.91 -4.49 -13.61
CA ASP A 172 -10.01 -4.80 -15.04
C ASP A 172 -8.89 -5.76 -15.48
N VAL A 173 -9.19 -7.06 -15.43
CA VAL A 173 -8.26 -8.12 -15.80
C VAL A 173 -7.89 -8.08 -17.29
N ALA A 174 -8.81 -7.68 -18.15
CA ALA A 174 -8.56 -7.64 -19.59
C ALA A 174 -7.61 -6.49 -19.95
N ALA A 175 -7.86 -5.30 -19.39
CA ALA A 175 -6.95 -4.15 -19.52
C ALA A 175 -5.57 -4.50 -18.97
N PHE A 176 -5.48 -5.10 -17.78
CA PHE A 176 -4.20 -5.51 -17.18
C PHE A 176 -3.42 -6.48 -18.08
N ARG A 177 -4.07 -7.54 -18.58
CA ARG A 177 -3.40 -8.55 -19.43
C ARG A 177 -2.89 -7.95 -20.74
N ASN A 178 -3.62 -7.00 -21.32
CA ASN A 178 -3.19 -6.32 -22.54
C ASN A 178 -2.05 -5.33 -22.26
N GLY A 179 -2.13 -4.60 -21.15
CA GLY A 179 -1.14 -3.60 -20.74
C GLY A 179 0.21 -4.19 -20.33
N ILE A 180 0.21 -5.29 -19.57
CA ILE A 180 1.45 -5.91 -19.07
C ILE A 180 2.27 -6.58 -20.18
N GLY A 181 1.62 -7.04 -21.25
CA GLY A 181 2.26 -7.70 -22.38
C GLY A 181 2.71 -9.15 -22.09
N ALA A 182 3.67 -9.65 -22.87
CA ALA A 182 4.11 -11.05 -22.84
C ALA A 182 5.57 -11.25 -22.35
N SER A 183 6.26 -10.18 -21.99
CA SER A 183 7.66 -10.21 -21.59
C SER A 183 7.82 -10.50 -20.10
N ASN A 184 8.82 -11.31 -19.74
CA ASN A 184 9.26 -11.55 -18.35
C ASN A 184 8.17 -12.08 -17.40
N LEU A 185 7.11 -12.72 -17.92
CA LEU A 185 5.95 -13.15 -17.14
C LEU A 185 6.26 -14.21 -16.07
N LEU A 186 7.39 -14.92 -16.16
CA LEU A 186 7.86 -15.85 -15.12
C LEU A 186 8.32 -15.15 -13.83
N TYR A 187 8.46 -13.82 -13.85
CA TYR A 187 9.04 -13.02 -12.76
C TYR A 187 7.99 -12.20 -12.00
N GLY A 188 6.71 -12.51 -12.13
CA GLY A 188 5.69 -11.88 -11.31
C GLY A 188 4.34 -12.56 -11.35
N ALA A 189 3.47 -12.14 -10.44
CA ALA A 189 2.07 -12.54 -10.38
C ALA A 189 1.20 -11.31 -10.12
N ALA A 190 -0.03 -11.35 -10.62
CA ALA A 190 -1.02 -10.30 -10.41
C ALA A 190 -2.17 -10.81 -9.54
N TYR A 191 -2.62 -9.98 -8.60
CA TYR A 191 -3.69 -10.34 -7.66
C TYR A 191 -4.88 -9.37 -7.78
N HIS A 192 -6.08 -9.94 -7.68
CA HIS A 192 -7.36 -9.23 -7.57
C HIS A 192 -8.38 -10.14 -6.85
N PRO A 193 -9.44 -9.61 -6.22
CA PRO A 193 -9.76 -8.19 -6.03
C PRO A 193 -8.97 -7.54 -4.89
N TYR A 194 -9.10 -6.22 -4.74
CA TYR A 194 -8.60 -5.51 -3.55
C TYR A 194 -9.28 -5.99 -2.27
N VAL A 195 -8.50 -6.08 -1.20
CA VAL A 195 -8.98 -6.58 0.11
C VAL A 195 -9.49 -5.42 0.95
N LYS A 196 -10.66 -5.61 1.58
CA LYS A 196 -11.15 -4.72 2.65
C LYS A 196 -10.59 -5.20 3.97
N THR A 197 -9.92 -4.31 4.70
CA THR A 197 -9.25 -4.63 5.96
C THR A 197 -9.99 -4.03 7.14
N ALA A 198 -9.65 -4.48 8.35
CA ALA A 198 -10.10 -3.85 9.60
C ALA A 198 -9.24 -2.64 10.00
N LEU A 199 -8.25 -2.25 9.18
CA LEU A 199 -7.41 -1.10 9.47
C LEU A 199 -8.24 0.18 9.36
N VAL A 200 -8.11 1.03 10.38
CA VAL A 200 -8.75 2.35 10.40
C VAL A 200 -7.87 3.34 9.66
N HIS A 201 -8.48 4.18 8.82
CA HIS A 201 -7.77 5.28 8.18
C HIS A 201 -7.26 6.25 9.25
N ALA A 202 -5.99 6.64 9.15
CA ALA A 202 -5.53 7.87 9.77
C ALA A 202 -6.38 9.03 9.23
N TYR A 203 -6.84 9.89 10.12
CA TYR A 203 -7.62 11.08 9.78
C TYR A 203 -7.21 12.23 10.70
N ASP A 204 -7.44 13.45 10.22
CA ASP A 204 -7.36 14.65 11.04
C ASP A 204 -8.79 15.11 11.32
N GLU A 205 -9.16 15.19 12.60
CA GLU A 205 -10.49 15.62 13.03
C GLU A 205 -10.81 17.04 12.53
N ALA A 206 -9.81 17.91 12.45
CA ALA A 206 -9.97 19.26 11.93
C ALA A 206 -10.28 19.30 10.42
N ALA A 207 -9.95 18.23 9.68
CA ALA A 207 -10.22 18.11 8.25
C ALA A 207 -11.58 17.44 7.94
N VAL A 208 -12.35 17.06 8.96
CA VAL A 208 -13.68 16.46 8.78
C VAL A 208 -14.71 17.55 8.47
N THR A 209 -15.45 17.37 7.38
CA THR A 209 -16.47 18.34 6.92
C THR A 209 -17.88 17.79 7.09
N ILE A 210 -18.85 18.65 7.38
CA ILE A 210 -20.28 18.28 7.41
C ILE A 210 -20.92 18.73 6.08
N GLU A 211 -21.54 17.81 5.36
CA GLU A 211 -22.25 18.13 4.13
C GLU A 211 -23.52 18.93 4.44
N ALA A 212 -23.68 20.09 3.81
CA ALA A 212 -24.90 20.87 3.93
C ALA A 212 -26.09 20.06 3.38
N PRO A 213 -27.29 20.15 4.01
CA PRO A 213 -28.48 19.53 3.44
C PRO A 213 -28.71 20.07 2.03
N ALA A 214 -29.04 19.18 1.08
CA ALA A 214 -29.35 19.56 -0.28
C ALA A 214 -30.39 20.68 -0.27
N ALA A 215 -30.09 21.80 -0.93
CA ALA A 215 -31.04 22.90 -1.06
C ALA A 215 -32.29 22.36 -1.74
N THR A 216 -33.41 22.30 -1.01
CA THR A 216 -34.71 21.98 -1.59
C THR A 216 -35.03 23.07 -2.59
N THR A 217 -34.96 22.75 -3.89
CA THR A 217 -35.47 23.63 -4.93
C THR A 217 -36.95 23.87 -4.61
N PRO A 218 -37.39 25.12 -4.41
CA PRO A 218 -38.81 25.39 -4.18
C PRO A 218 -39.62 24.81 -5.34
N PRO A 219 -40.78 24.18 -5.08
CA PRO A 219 -41.63 23.70 -6.16
C PRO A 219 -41.95 24.87 -7.10
N ALA A 220 -41.80 24.65 -8.40
CA ALA A 220 -42.09 25.65 -9.41
C ALA A 220 -43.52 26.18 -9.19
N THR A 221 -43.64 27.48 -8.89
CA THR A 221 -44.94 28.16 -8.79
C THR A 221 -45.65 28.01 -10.14
N THR A 222 -46.73 27.24 -10.15
CA THR A 222 -47.61 27.11 -11.31
C THR A 222 -48.17 28.49 -11.65
N PRO A 223 -48.10 28.96 -12.92
CA PRO A 223 -48.67 30.24 -13.29
C PRO A 223 -50.19 30.22 -13.06
N PRO A 224 -50.81 31.33 -12.60
CA PRO A 224 -52.24 31.40 -12.42
C PRO A 224 -52.97 31.17 -13.77
N PRO A 225 -54.15 30.52 -13.76
CA PRO A 225 -54.89 30.23 -14.97
C PRO A 225 -55.30 31.53 -15.68
N ALA A 226 -55.12 31.56 -16.99
CA ALA A 226 -55.50 32.70 -17.83
C ALA A 226 -57.02 32.90 -17.77
N THR A 227 -57.45 34.05 -17.27
CA THR A 227 -58.85 34.47 -17.28
C THR A 227 -59.28 34.68 -18.73
N THR A 228 -60.14 33.80 -19.23
CA THR A 228 -60.83 33.99 -20.51
C THR A 228 -62.05 34.87 -20.26
N THR A 229 -62.04 36.08 -20.78
CA THR A 229 -63.18 37.00 -20.79
C THR A 229 -64.16 36.55 -21.89
N PRO A 230 -65.44 36.26 -21.59
CA PRO A 230 -66.43 36.00 -22.63
C PRO A 230 -66.88 37.31 -23.30
N SER A 231 -67.24 37.18 -24.58
CA SER A 231 -67.58 38.25 -25.54
C SER A 231 -68.78 39.11 -25.16
#